data_AF-A0A3N1SVZ9-F1
#
_entry.id   AF-A0A3N1SVZ9-F1
#
_cell.length_a   1.000
_cell.length_b   1.000
_cell.length_c   1.000
_cell.angle_alpha   90.00
_cell.angle_beta   90.00
_cell.angle_gamma   90.00
#
_symmetry.space_group_name_H-M   'P 1'
#
loop_
_entity.id
_entity.type
_entity.pdbx_description
1 polymer ?
#
loop_
_entity_poly.entity_id
_entity_poly.type
_entity_poly.pdbx_seq_one_letter_code
_entity_poly.pdbx_strand_id
1 'polypeptide(L)'
;MEWTALVATVMGAVIGVGSTLATDRVRWRRDRGERDRETLRTVSAQFLEALTEARDAISDASRSGHLPVDERTELARAGILSHGVHSKQYQLELLASPEVAQCARDAAYQLLLYRDTVVAGHLRDDPECAQVRRAFREARQKLMAAMRSSLARP
;
A
#
# COMPACT_ATOMS: atom_id res chain seq x y z
N MET A 1 -21.85 -56.24 29.70
CA MET A 1 -22.03 -54.83 30.11
C MET A 1 -20.73 -53.99 30.05
N GLU A 2 -19.54 -54.59 29.84
CA GLU A 2 -18.26 -53.84 29.81
C GLU A 2 -17.90 -53.20 28.44
N TRP A 3 -18.36 -53.78 27.33
CA TRP A 3 -18.13 -53.23 25.98
C TRP A 3 -18.64 -51.79 25.85
N THR A 4 -19.88 -51.53 26.29
CA THR A 4 -20.55 -50.23 26.11
C THR A 4 -19.82 -49.09 26.82
N ALA A 5 -19.14 -49.37 27.95
CA ALA A 5 -18.33 -48.39 28.68
C ALA A 5 -17.04 -48.03 27.92
N LEU A 6 -16.37 -49.01 27.32
CA LEU A 6 -15.17 -48.82 26.49
C LEU A 6 -15.48 -48.02 25.21
N VAL A 7 -16.62 -48.30 24.57
CA VAL A 7 -17.06 -47.54 23.39
C VAL A 7 -17.39 -46.10 23.74
N ALA A 8 -18.02 -45.85 24.89
CA ALA A 8 -18.35 -44.50 25.35
C ALA A 8 -17.08 -43.68 25.67
N THR A 9 -16.04 -44.29 26.24
CA THR A 9 -14.77 -43.60 26.53
C THR A 9 -13.96 -43.30 25.27
N VAL A 10 -13.89 -44.24 24.33
CA VAL A 10 -13.23 -44.01 23.04
C VAL A 10 -13.95 -42.93 22.23
N MET A 11 -15.29 -42.94 22.18
CA MET A 11 -16.04 -41.86 21.52
C MET A 11 -15.84 -40.52 22.23
N GLY A 12 -15.88 -40.48 23.57
CA GLY A 12 -15.64 -39.25 24.33
C GLY A 12 -14.25 -38.66 24.07
N ALA A 13 -13.22 -39.51 23.98
CA ALA A 13 -11.86 -39.08 23.65
C ALA A 13 -11.73 -38.57 22.21
N VAL A 14 -12.35 -39.24 21.22
CA VAL A 14 -12.33 -38.82 19.81
C VAL A 14 -13.08 -37.50 19.62
N ILE A 15 -14.23 -37.33 20.27
CA ILE A 15 -15.00 -36.06 20.23
C ILE A 15 -14.21 -34.95 20.91
N GLY A 16 -13.57 -35.22 22.05
CA GLY A 16 -12.71 -34.26 22.75
C GLY A 16 -11.54 -33.79 21.90
N VAL A 17 -10.73 -34.72 21.37
CA VAL A 17 -9.54 -34.41 20.56
C VAL A 17 -9.90 -33.81 19.20
N GLY A 18 -10.97 -34.30 18.56
CA GLY A 18 -11.47 -33.77 17.29
C GLY A 18 -11.98 -32.33 17.41
N SER A 19 -12.65 -32.00 18.53
CA SER A 19 -13.11 -30.64 18.81
C SER A 19 -11.96 -29.67 19.05
N THR A 20 -10.90 -30.10 19.75
CA THR A 20 -9.70 -29.28 19.96
C THR A 20 -8.95 -29.02 18.65
N LEU A 21 -8.74 -30.05 17.82
CA LEU A 21 -8.08 -29.91 16.52
C LEU A 21 -8.86 -29.04 15.53
N ALA A 22 -10.19 -29.17 15.49
CA ALA A 22 -11.03 -28.31 14.66
C ALA A 22 -10.98 -26.85 15.13
N THR A 23 -11.02 -26.61 16.44
CA THR A 23 -10.92 -25.27 17.02
C THR A 23 -9.56 -24.64 16.76
N ASP A 24 -8.46 -25.40 16.90
CA ASP A 24 -7.12 -24.92 16.57
C ASP A 24 -6.93 -24.67 15.08
N ARG A 25 -7.54 -25.49 14.21
CA ARG A 25 -7.51 -25.29 12.75
C ARG A 25 -8.21 -23.98 12.35
N VAL A 26 -9.38 -23.71 12.93
CA VAL A 26 -10.14 -22.47 12.71
C VAL A 26 -9.39 -21.28 13.27
N ARG A 27 -8.83 -21.40 14.48
CA ARG A 27 -8.01 -20.36 15.10
C ARG A 27 -6.79 -20.03 14.25
N TRP A 28 -6.06 -21.03 13.76
CA TRP A 28 -4.88 -20.84 12.89
C TRP A 28 -5.23 -20.17 11.56
N ARG A 29 -6.36 -20.56 10.93
CA ARG A 29 -6.82 -19.93 9.69
C ARG A 29 -7.19 -18.47 9.91
N ARG A 30 -7.89 -18.17 11.02
CA ARG A 30 -8.26 -16.80 11.39
C ARG A 30 -7.03 -15.94 11.68
N ASP A 31 -6.10 -16.46 12.46
CA ASP A 31 -4.86 -15.77 12.83
C ASP A 31 -4.02 -15.40 11.60
N ARG A 32 -3.97 -16.30 10.60
CA ARG A 32 -3.28 -15.99 9.33
C ARG A 32 -4.00 -14.93 8.51
N GLY A 33 -5.33 -15.00 8.40
CA GLY A 33 -6.12 -13.98 7.70
C GLY A 33 -6.04 -12.60 8.35
N GLU A 34 -5.95 -12.52 9.68
CA GLU A 34 -5.74 -11.26 10.41
C GLU A 34 -4.32 -10.71 10.20
N ARG A 35 -3.28 -11.55 10.27
CA ARG A 35 -1.88 -11.16 9.99
C ARG A 35 -1.66 -10.68 8.55
N ASP A 36 -2.24 -11.37 7.57
CA ASP A 36 -2.10 -10.99 6.16
C ASP A 36 -2.75 -9.61 5.90
N ARG A 37 -3.92 -9.35 6.52
CA ARG A 37 -4.57 -8.03 6.46
C ARG A 37 -3.75 -6.94 7.12
N GLU A 38 -3.20 -7.20 8.30
CA GLU A 38 -2.39 -6.20 9.01
C GLU A 38 -1.11 -5.89 8.23
N THR A 39 -0.50 -6.91 7.61
CA THR A 39 0.65 -6.73 6.72
C THR A 39 0.26 -5.88 5.51
N LEU A 40 -0.85 -6.18 4.84
CA LEU A 40 -1.35 -5.39 3.70
C LEU A 40 -1.63 -3.94 4.10
N ARG A 41 -2.24 -3.71 5.26
CA ARG A 41 -2.50 -2.38 5.80
C ARG A 41 -1.21 -1.61 6.02
N THR A 42 -0.20 -2.27 6.60
CA THR A 42 1.11 -1.69 6.90
C THR A 42 1.82 -1.27 5.61
N VAL A 43 1.96 -2.17 4.63
CA VAL A 43 2.65 -1.84 3.36
C VAL A 43 1.88 -0.78 2.55
N SER A 44 0.55 -0.78 2.64
CA SER A 44 -0.29 0.25 2.02
C SER A 44 -0.03 1.63 2.61
N ALA A 45 0.03 1.72 3.94
CA ALA A 45 0.32 2.97 4.65
C ALA A 45 1.72 3.49 4.32
N GLN A 46 2.72 2.61 4.35
CA GLN A 46 4.11 2.95 4.03
C GLN A 46 4.26 3.49 2.60
N PHE A 47 3.58 2.88 1.62
CA PHE A 47 3.62 3.37 0.25
C PHE A 47 2.93 4.73 0.10
N LEU A 48 1.77 4.93 0.74
CA LEU A 48 1.09 6.23 0.73
C LEU A 48 1.91 7.34 1.39
N GLU A 49 2.61 7.02 2.47
CA GLU A 49 3.55 7.92 3.14
C GLU A 49 4.67 8.34 2.18
N ALA A 50 5.37 7.40 1.57
CA ALA A 50 6.45 7.73 0.63
C ALA A 50 5.97 8.52 -0.60
N LEU A 51 4.80 8.19 -1.17
CA LEU A 51 4.20 9.00 -2.24
C LEU A 51 3.91 10.42 -1.77
N THR A 52 3.46 10.57 -0.52
CA THR A 52 3.11 11.86 0.06
C THR A 52 4.36 12.69 0.29
N GLU A 53 5.40 12.13 0.91
CA GLU A 53 6.67 12.81 1.17
C GLU A 53 7.39 13.19 -0.14
N ALA A 54 7.50 12.26 -1.09
CA ALA A 54 8.12 12.56 -2.39
C ALA A 54 7.37 13.67 -3.14
N ARG A 55 6.04 13.67 -3.08
CA ARG A 55 5.22 14.76 -3.66
C ARG A 55 5.39 16.09 -2.93
N ASP A 56 5.60 16.09 -1.61
CA ASP A 56 5.93 17.31 -0.86
C ASP A 56 7.27 17.88 -1.34
N ALA A 57 8.31 17.05 -1.43
CA ALA A 57 9.62 17.46 -1.93
C ALA A 57 9.56 18.06 -3.34
N ILE A 58 8.83 17.40 -4.27
CA ILE A 58 8.63 17.92 -5.64
C ILE A 58 7.83 19.22 -5.63
N SER A 59 6.82 19.32 -4.75
CA SER A 59 6.03 20.53 -4.59
C SER A 59 6.85 21.71 -4.08
N ASP A 60 7.73 21.48 -3.13
CA ASP A 60 8.60 22.51 -2.58
C ASP A 60 9.61 22.97 -3.63
N ALA A 61 10.22 22.05 -4.39
CA ALA A 61 11.06 22.38 -5.54
C ALA A 61 10.32 23.26 -6.57
N SER A 62 9.05 22.95 -6.87
CA SER A 62 8.22 23.73 -7.80
C SER A 62 7.82 25.13 -7.30
N ARG A 63 7.87 25.36 -5.98
CA ARG A 63 7.58 26.66 -5.35
C ARG A 63 8.82 27.53 -5.22
N SER A 64 10.00 26.92 -5.22
CA SER A 64 11.27 27.61 -5.03
C SER A 64 11.73 28.35 -6.27
N GLY A 65 10.88 29.18 -6.88
CA GLY A 65 11.19 29.95 -8.08
C GLY A 65 12.37 30.92 -7.96
N HIS A 66 12.80 31.20 -6.72
CA HIS A 66 14.01 31.96 -6.42
C HIS A 66 15.32 31.18 -6.66
N LEU A 67 15.26 29.84 -6.68
CA LEU A 67 16.42 28.99 -6.94
C LEU A 67 16.66 28.83 -8.46
N PRO A 68 17.91 28.62 -8.89
CA PRO A 68 18.23 28.22 -10.26
C PRO A 68 17.49 26.94 -10.70
N VAL A 69 17.20 26.82 -11.99
CA VAL A 69 16.48 25.66 -12.57
C VAL A 69 17.19 24.34 -12.25
N ASP A 70 18.51 24.32 -12.32
CA ASP A 70 19.33 23.12 -12.06
C ASP A 70 19.18 22.63 -10.61
N GLU A 71 19.22 23.54 -9.65
CA GLU A 71 19.06 23.22 -8.22
C GLU A 71 17.64 22.70 -7.93
N ARG A 72 16.60 23.32 -8.51
CA ARG A 72 15.22 22.81 -8.41
C ARG A 72 15.08 21.42 -9.03
N THR A 73 15.76 21.18 -10.14
CA THR A 73 15.77 19.89 -10.84
C THR A 73 16.38 18.79 -9.97
N GLU A 74 17.50 19.06 -9.30
CA GLU A 74 18.12 18.13 -8.38
C GLU A 74 17.20 17.82 -7.18
N LEU A 75 16.62 18.85 -6.56
CA LEU A 75 15.67 18.69 -5.44
C LEU A 75 14.46 17.84 -5.84
N ALA A 76 13.86 18.10 -7.01
CA ALA A 76 12.73 17.34 -7.51
C ALA A 76 13.08 15.87 -7.80
N ARG A 77 14.27 15.59 -8.36
CA ARG A 77 14.74 14.21 -8.62
C ARG A 77 15.02 13.46 -7.32
N ALA A 78 15.66 14.11 -6.36
CA ALA A 78 16.00 13.52 -5.07
C ALA A 78 14.75 13.03 -4.32
N GLY A 79 13.62 13.75 -4.42
CA GLY A 79 12.38 13.40 -3.73
C GLY A 79 11.89 11.96 -3.97
N ILE A 80 12.02 11.42 -5.19
CA ILE A 80 11.57 10.04 -5.46
C ILE A 80 12.49 9.00 -4.81
N LEU A 81 13.80 9.19 -4.92
CA LEU A 81 14.80 8.25 -4.44
C LEU A 81 14.88 8.27 -2.91
N SER A 82 14.93 9.45 -2.31
CA SER A 82 15.10 9.64 -0.86
C SER A 82 13.98 9.01 -0.04
N HIS A 83 12.75 9.00 -0.56
CA HIS A 83 11.60 8.42 0.13
C HIS A 83 11.33 6.96 -0.23
N GLY A 84 12.18 6.35 -1.09
CA GLY A 84 12.11 4.92 -1.42
C GLY A 84 10.80 4.50 -2.08
N VAL A 85 10.18 5.38 -2.88
CA VAL A 85 8.85 5.19 -3.48
C VAL A 85 8.73 3.84 -4.17
N HIS A 86 9.69 3.50 -5.04
CA HIS A 86 9.66 2.24 -5.79
C HIS A 86 9.85 1.01 -4.91
N SER A 87 10.68 1.08 -3.87
CA SER A 87 10.87 -0.05 -2.94
C SER A 87 9.56 -0.40 -2.24
N LYS A 88 8.86 0.61 -1.73
CA LYS A 88 7.56 0.43 -1.06
C LYS A 88 6.45 0.06 -2.04
N GLN A 89 6.52 0.57 -3.27
CA GLN A 89 5.64 0.16 -4.36
C GLN A 89 5.74 -1.35 -4.61
N TYR A 90 6.95 -1.88 -4.77
CA TYR A 90 7.16 -3.31 -5.02
C TYR A 90 6.68 -4.17 -3.85
N GLN A 91 6.92 -3.73 -2.61
CA GLN A 91 6.41 -4.43 -1.42
C GLN A 91 4.87 -4.50 -1.42
N LEU A 92 4.20 -3.41 -1.79
CA LEU A 92 2.76 -3.40 -1.92
C LEU A 92 2.28 -4.31 -3.06
N GLU A 93 2.90 -4.24 -4.24
CA GLU A 93 2.51 -5.04 -5.41
C GLU A 93 2.63 -6.56 -5.20
N LEU A 94 3.55 -7.00 -4.34
CA LEU A 94 3.70 -8.42 -3.98
C LEU A 94 2.54 -8.98 -3.15
N LEU A 95 1.87 -8.12 -2.38
CA LEU A 95 0.87 -8.54 -1.38
C LEU A 95 -0.55 -8.13 -1.76
N ALA A 96 -0.69 -7.07 -2.54
CA ALA A 96 -1.97 -6.46 -2.82
C ALA A 96 -2.74 -7.19 -3.94
N SER A 97 -4.04 -6.89 -4.03
CA SER A 97 -4.83 -7.33 -5.17
C SER A 97 -4.33 -6.70 -6.48
N PRO A 98 -4.59 -7.31 -7.65
CA PRO A 98 -4.19 -6.75 -8.95
C PRO A 98 -4.70 -5.32 -9.18
N GLU A 99 -5.89 -5.00 -8.65
CA GLU A 99 -6.49 -3.67 -8.73
C GLU A 99 -5.68 -2.62 -7.93
N VAL A 100 -5.31 -2.95 -6.69
CA VAL A 100 -4.48 -2.08 -5.85
C VAL A 100 -3.09 -1.91 -6.46
N ALA A 101 -2.49 -3.00 -6.95
CA ALA A 101 -1.19 -2.96 -7.62
C ALA A 101 -1.21 -2.05 -8.86
N GLN A 102 -2.26 -2.12 -9.67
CA GLN A 102 -2.42 -1.23 -10.83
C GLN A 102 -2.55 0.24 -10.41
N CYS A 103 -3.43 0.54 -9.46
CA CYS A 103 -3.57 1.90 -8.96
C CYS A 103 -2.27 2.43 -8.31
N ALA A 104 -1.46 1.56 -7.71
CA ALA A 104 -0.17 1.93 -7.13
C ALA A 104 0.83 2.35 -8.22
N ARG A 105 0.92 1.56 -9.30
CA ARG A 105 1.72 1.91 -10.49
C ARG A 105 1.26 3.23 -11.11
N ASP A 106 -0.05 3.40 -11.29
CA ASP A 106 -0.61 4.62 -11.87
C ASP A 106 -0.30 5.86 -11.02
N ALA A 107 -0.44 5.75 -9.70
CA ALA A 107 -0.11 6.85 -8.78
C ALA A 107 1.38 7.19 -8.78
N ALA A 108 2.26 6.18 -8.77
CA ALA A 108 3.70 6.38 -8.90
C ALA A 108 4.06 7.04 -10.24
N TYR A 109 3.46 6.58 -11.33
CA TYR A 109 3.68 7.15 -12.66
C TYR A 109 3.24 8.62 -12.74
N GLN A 110 2.06 8.96 -12.22
CA GLN A 110 1.60 10.36 -12.18
C GLN A 110 2.52 11.25 -11.33
N LEU A 111 3.16 10.70 -10.29
CA LEU A 111 4.15 11.41 -9.51
C LEU A 111 5.44 11.68 -10.31
N LEU A 112 5.88 10.71 -11.12
CA LEU A 112 7.02 10.88 -12.04
C LEU A 112 6.71 11.97 -13.08
N LEU A 113 5.51 11.98 -13.66
CA LEU A 113 5.10 13.05 -14.57
C LEU A 113 5.13 14.42 -13.89
N TYR A 114 4.67 14.50 -12.63
CA TYR A 114 4.76 15.75 -11.89
C TYR A 114 6.22 16.20 -11.68
N ARG A 115 7.11 15.29 -11.26
CA ARG A 115 8.55 15.58 -11.18
C ARG A 115 9.08 16.08 -12.52
N ASP A 116 8.77 15.39 -13.61
CA ASP A 116 9.32 15.69 -14.94
C ASP A 116 8.86 17.07 -15.45
N THR A 117 7.65 17.50 -15.11
CA THR A 117 7.18 18.87 -15.36
C THR A 117 8.00 19.91 -14.59
N VAL A 118 8.34 19.64 -13.32
CA VAL A 118 9.20 20.55 -12.52
C VAL A 118 10.63 20.59 -13.08
N VAL A 119 11.15 19.43 -13.51
CA VAL A 119 12.46 19.31 -14.16
C VAL A 119 12.51 20.03 -15.50
N ALA A 120 11.40 20.10 -16.24
CA ALA A 120 11.27 20.90 -17.44
C ALA A 120 11.24 22.43 -17.15
N GLY A 121 11.32 22.83 -15.89
CA GLY A 121 11.43 24.22 -15.45
C GLY A 121 10.12 24.86 -15.01
N HIS A 122 8.99 24.16 -15.14
CA HIS A 122 7.69 24.69 -14.76
C HIS A 122 7.56 24.88 -13.25
N LEU A 123 7.00 26.03 -12.88
CA LEU A 123 6.71 26.40 -11.50
C LEU A 123 5.31 25.95 -11.09
N ARG A 124 5.04 25.97 -9.79
CA ARG A 124 3.76 25.52 -9.21
C ARG A 124 2.52 26.14 -9.87
N ASP A 125 2.61 27.42 -10.20
CA ASP A 125 1.49 28.24 -10.68
C ASP A 125 1.29 28.13 -12.19
N ASP A 126 2.22 27.48 -12.89
CA ASP A 126 2.07 27.19 -14.32
C ASP A 126 0.93 26.18 -14.55
N PRO A 127 0.15 26.35 -15.64
CA PRO A 127 -0.98 25.49 -15.92
C PRO A 127 -0.57 24.02 -16.13
N GLU A 128 0.59 23.76 -16.72
CA GLU A 128 1.16 22.43 -16.92
C GLU A 128 1.40 21.74 -15.58
N CYS A 129 2.03 22.46 -14.63
CA CYS A 129 2.29 21.98 -13.29
C CYS A 129 0.98 21.77 -12.50
N ALA A 130 0.00 22.67 -12.65
CA ALA A 130 -1.31 22.50 -12.03
C ALA A 130 -2.06 21.26 -12.54
N GLN A 131 -1.94 20.95 -13.83
CA GLN A 131 -2.56 19.78 -14.46
C GLN A 131 -2.00 18.47 -13.91
N VAL A 132 -0.68 18.29 -13.93
CA VAL A 132 -0.03 17.06 -13.42
C VAL A 132 -0.24 16.88 -11.92
N ARG A 133 -0.25 17.97 -11.13
CA ARG A 133 -0.61 17.91 -9.70
C ARG A 133 -2.05 17.46 -9.46
N ARG A 134 -2.98 17.82 -10.34
CA ARG A 134 -4.37 17.34 -10.26
C ARG A 134 -4.44 15.86 -10.63
N ALA A 135 -3.80 15.45 -11.72
CA ALA A 135 -3.75 14.06 -12.15
C ALA A 135 -3.15 13.13 -11.07
N PHE A 136 -2.05 13.53 -10.42
CA PHE A 136 -1.51 12.79 -9.28
C PHE A 136 -2.50 12.67 -8.11
N ARG A 137 -3.19 13.77 -7.76
CA ARG A 137 -4.21 13.74 -6.67
C ARG A 137 -5.33 12.76 -6.99
N GLU A 138 -5.81 12.74 -8.22
CA GLU A 138 -6.85 11.82 -8.69
C GLU A 138 -6.36 10.36 -8.65
N ALA A 139 -5.15 10.08 -9.14
CA ALA A 139 -4.56 8.75 -9.07
C ALA A 139 -4.39 8.26 -7.63
N ARG A 140 -3.91 9.11 -6.72
CA ARG A 140 -3.81 8.80 -5.30
C ARG A 140 -5.17 8.52 -4.65
N GLN A 141 -6.23 9.24 -5.05
CA GLN A 141 -7.58 8.98 -4.57
C GLN A 141 -8.11 7.62 -5.03
N LYS A 142 -7.89 7.26 -6.30
CA LYS A 142 -8.22 5.92 -6.84
C LYS A 142 -7.49 4.81 -6.08
N LEU A 143 -6.19 4.99 -5.82
CA LEU A 143 -5.40 4.07 -5.01
C LEU A 143 -5.98 3.89 -3.60
N MET A 144 -6.28 4.98 -2.90
CA MET A 144 -6.88 4.89 -1.56
C MET A 144 -8.24 4.20 -1.58
N ALA A 145 -9.06 4.42 -2.61
CA ALA A 145 -10.34 3.73 -2.77
C ALA A 145 -10.16 2.22 -2.98
N ALA A 146 -9.23 1.82 -3.86
CA ALA A 146 -8.89 0.41 -4.10
C ALA A 146 -8.36 -0.27 -2.82
N MET A 147 -7.46 0.41 -2.08
CA MET A 147 -6.94 -0.10 -0.80
C MET A 147 -8.05 -0.31 0.23
N ARG A 148 -8.98 0.66 0.38
CA ARG A 148 -10.13 0.53 1.29
C ARG A 148 -11.03 -0.65 0.91
N SER A 149 -11.33 -0.80 -0.37
CA SER A 149 -12.10 -1.93 -0.90
C SER A 149 -11.41 -3.27 -0.61
N SER A 150 -10.10 -3.34 -0.83
CA SER A 150 -9.31 -4.55 -0.58
C SER A 150 -9.26 -4.93 0.90
N LEU A 151 -9.17 -3.95 1.80
CA LEU A 151 -9.13 -4.18 3.26
C LEU A 151 -10.51 -4.52 3.84
N ALA A 152 -11.60 -4.09 3.19
CA ALA A 152 -12.97 -4.36 3.64
C ALA A 152 -13.46 -5.77 3.31
N ARG A 153 -12.80 -6.52 2.42
CA ARG A 153 -13.21 -7.89 2.07
C ARG A 153 -12.92 -8.86 3.22
N PRO A 154 -13.89 -9.69 3.65
CA PRO A 154 -13.76 -10.67 4.74
C PRO A 154 -12.99 -11.94 4.35
#